data_AF-A0A2D3RC50-F1
#
_entry.id   AF-A0A2D3RC50-F1
#
_cell.length_a   1.000
_cell.length_b   1.000
_cell.length_c   1.000
_cell.angle_alpha   90.00
_cell.angle_beta   90.00
_cell.angle_gamma   90.00
#
_symmetry.space_group_name_H-M   'P 1'
#
loop_
_entity.id
_entity.type
_entity.pdbx_description
1 polymer ?
#
loop_
_entity_poly.entity_id
_entity_poly.type
_entity_poly.pdbx_seq_one_letter_code
_entity_poly.pdbx_strand_id
1 'polypeptide(L)'
;MVEMEMLAEHNVRGDLAALLLAAADNSGRTRTDIGKAAGIHKDALRRILDGTRSATLAEALRIMRASGASPHAHLILFLVAGGERSSDWLHTDISLFFEELFCELPSALERILGNQIQDVKPRWAKGTAQRLARLLSDHIEELERKDVLLGDIYAGSESRADA
;
A
#
# COMPACT_ATOMS: atom_id res chain seq x y z
N MET A 1 -16.05 6.26 -13.73
CA MET A 1 -17.25 6.64 -12.98
C MET A 1 -17.36 5.60 -11.88
N VAL A 2 -16.97 5.95 -10.65
CA VAL A 2 -17.17 5.04 -9.51
C VAL A 2 -18.68 4.91 -9.37
N GLU A 3 -19.24 3.71 -9.49
CA GLU A 3 -20.68 3.51 -9.34
C GLU A 3 -21.07 3.99 -7.94
N MET A 4 -22.04 4.91 -7.88
CA MET A 4 -22.47 5.58 -6.65
C MET A 4 -22.94 4.60 -5.57
N GLU A 5 -23.35 3.39 -5.97
CA GLU A 5 -23.70 2.28 -5.06
C GLU A 5 -22.48 1.72 -4.32
N MET A 6 -21.28 1.73 -4.90
CA MET A 6 -20.04 1.31 -4.21
C MET A 6 -19.63 2.29 -3.10
N LEU A 7 -20.05 3.55 -3.19
CA LEU A 7 -19.78 4.57 -2.18
C LEU A 7 -20.88 4.66 -1.11
N ALA A 8 -21.89 3.80 -1.17
CA ALA A 8 -22.91 3.74 -0.13
C ALA A 8 -22.26 3.34 1.21
N GLU A 9 -22.58 4.07 2.28
CA GLU A 9 -21.91 3.93 3.58
C GLU A 9 -21.89 2.49 4.11
N HIS A 10 -22.96 1.72 3.87
CA HIS A 10 -23.05 0.32 4.28
C HIS A 10 -22.05 -0.58 3.55
N ASN A 11 -21.84 -0.36 2.25
CA ASN A 11 -20.89 -1.11 1.43
C ASN A 11 -19.45 -0.75 1.84
N VAL A 12 -19.15 0.56 1.93
CA VAL A 12 -17.83 1.03 2.36
C VAL A 12 -17.45 0.49 3.74
N ARG A 13 -18.40 0.45 4.68
CA ARG A 13 -18.19 -0.13 6.01
C ARG A 13 -17.92 -1.63 5.95
N GLY A 14 -18.69 -2.37 5.15
CA GLY A 14 -18.51 -3.80 4.95
C GLY A 14 -17.15 -4.13 4.37
N ASP A 15 -16.77 -3.44 3.30
CA ASP A 15 -15.51 -3.66 2.61
C ASP A 15 -14.31 -3.25 3.47
N LEU A 16 -14.44 -2.17 4.26
CA LEU A 16 -13.41 -1.78 5.23
C LEU A 16 -13.24 -2.86 6.32
N ALA A 17 -14.34 -3.42 6.85
CA ALA A 17 -14.26 -4.49 7.84
C ALA A 17 -13.59 -5.73 7.25
N ALA A 18 -13.92 -6.10 6.01
CA ALA A 18 -13.30 -7.20 5.29
C ALA A 18 -11.79 -6.96 5.07
N LEU A 19 -11.39 -5.76 4.69
CA LEU A 19 -9.97 -5.37 4.55
C LEU A 19 -9.21 -5.50 5.88
N LEU A 20 -9.79 -4.98 6.97
CA LEU A 20 -9.17 -5.05 8.29
C LEU A 20 -9.08 -6.48 8.82
N LEU A 21 -10.08 -7.32 8.52
CA LEU A 21 -10.07 -8.74 8.83
C LEU A 21 -8.97 -9.46 8.04
N ALA A 22 -8.88 -9.25 6.73
CA ALA A 22 -7.83 -9.82 5.89
C ALA A 22 -6.44 -9.40 6.36
N ALA A 23 -6.25 -8.13 6.71
CA ALA A 23 -4.97 -7.65 7.25
C ALA A 23 -4.60 -8.39 8.55
N ALA A 24 -5.56 -8.54 9.46
CA ALA A 24 -5.35 -9.23 10.73
C ALA A 24 -5.07 -10.72 10.56
N ASP A 25 -5.85 -11.41 9.72
CA ASP A 25 -5.72 -12.85 9.50
C ASP A 25 -4.40 -13.20 8.76
N ASN A 26 -3.96 -12.36 7.82
CA ASN A 26 -2.71 -12.56 7.07
C ASN A 26 -1.45 -12.07 7.81
N SER A 27 -1.58 -11.44 8.98
CA SER A 27 -0.45 -10.88 9.74
C SER A 27 0.44 -11.94 10.43
N GLY A 28 -0.05 -13.17 10.59
CA GLY A 28 0.57 -14.18 11.44
C GLY A 28 0.51 -13.86 12.96
N ARG A 29 -0.17 -12.78 13.37
CA ARG A 29 -0.30 -12.36 14.77
C ARG A 29 -1.65 -12.73 15.35
N THR A 30 -1.73 -12.90 16.67
CA THR A 30 -3.03 -13.12 17.33
C THR A 30 -3.86 -11.84 17.37
N ARG A 31 -5.19 -11.95 17.29
CA ARG A 31 -6.10 -10.80 17.45
C ARG A 31 -5.92 -10.09 18.80
N THR A 32 -5.51 -10.81 19.84
CA THR A 32 -5.20 -10.21 21.15
C THR A 32 -3.97 -9.30 21.07
N ASP A 33 -2.92 -9.72 20.36
CA ASP A 33 -1.71 -8.93 20.21
C ASP A 33 -1.92 -7.73 19.29
N ILE A 34 -2.69 -7.91 18.21
CA ILE A 34 -3.13 -6.81 17.34
C ILE A 34 -3.93 -5.79 18.15
N GLY A 35 -4.90 -6.23 18.95
CA GLY A 35 -5.70 -5.34 19.80
C GLY A 35 -4.85 -4.56 20.81
N LYS A 36 -3.90 -5.23 21.48
CA LYS A 36 -2.95 -4.57 22.38
C LYS A 36 -2.08 -3.53 21.66
N ALA A 37 -1.47 -3.91 20.54
CA ALA A 37 -0.61 -3.02 19.76
C ALA A 37 -1.39 -1.84 19.15
N ALA A 38 -2.63 -2.07 18.75
CA ALA A 38 -3.51 -1.02 18.24
C ALA A 38 -4.13 -0.16 19.35
N GLY A 39 -4.02 -0.54 20.63
CA GLY A 39 -4.69 0.15 21.73
C GLY A 39 -6.22 0.06 21.65
N ILE A 40 -6.74 -1.11 21.25
CA ILE A 40 -8.16 -1.39 21.06
C ILE A 40 -8.56 -2.57 21.95
N HIS A 41 -9.65 -2.40 22.71
CA HIS A 41 -10.18 -3.45 23.56
C HIS A 41 -10.63 -4.68 22.73
N LYS A 42 -10.42 -5.89 23.25
CA LYS A 42 -10.71 -7.16 22.55
C LYS A 42 -12.11 -7.21 21.93
N ASP A 43 -13.14 -6.82 22.68
CA ASP A 43 -14.52 -6.83 22.17
C ASP A 43 -14.76 -5.76 21.09
N ALA A 44 -14.13 -4.59 21.22
CA ALA A 44 -14.23 -3.54 20.20
C ALA A 44 -13.54 -3.97 18.90
N LEU A 45 -12.35 -4.57 19.00
CA LEU A 45 -11.64 -5.13 17.83
C LEU A 45 -12.48 -6.19 17.15
N ARG A 46 -13.02 -7.16 17.91
CA ARG A 46 -13.90 -8.20 17.35
C ARG A 46 -15.07 -7.59 16.56
N ARG A 47 -15.80 -6.65 17.16
CA ARG A 47 -16.94 -6.01 16.48
C ARG A 47 -16.56 -5.19 15.24
N ILE A 48 -15.36 -4.61 15.22
CA ILE A 48 -14.81 -3.94 14.04
C ILE A 48 -14.57 -4.96 12.91
N LEU A 49 -13.84 -6.04 13.21
CA LEU A 49 -13.48 -7.06 12.22
C LEU A 49 -14.72 -7.82 11.71
N ASP A 50 -15.73 -8.02 12.55
CA ASP A 50 -17.01 -8.63 12.17
C ASP A 50 -17.93 -7.65 11.41
N GLY A 51 -17.52 -6.38 11.22
CA GLY A 51 -18.31 -5.34 10.57
C GLY A 51 -19.54 -4.86 11.37
N THR A 52 -19.78 -5.38 12.57
CA THR A 52 -20.91 -5.02 13.45
C THR A 52 -20.73 -3.66 14.14
N ARG A 53 -19.50 -3.12 14.15
CA ARG A 53 -19.17 -1.74 14.53
C ARG A 53 -18.26 -1.10 13.49
N SER A 54 -18.56 0.13 13.06
CA SER A 54 -17.64 0.89 12.20
C SER A 54 -16.35 1.25 12.95
N ALA A 55 -15.19 1.03 12.31
CA ALA A 55 -13.93 1.60 12.77
C ALA A 55 -13.90 3.10 12.48
N THR A 56 -13.34 3.87 13.41
CA THR A 56 -12.82 5.20 13.08
C THR A 56 -11.59 5.06 12.16
N LEU A 57 -11.27 6.10 11.39
CA LEU A 57 -10.06 6.12 10.55
C LEU A 57 -8.80 5.82 11.39
N ALA A 58 -8.69 6.41 12.58
CA ALA A 58 -7.57 6.17 13.49
C ALA A 58 -7.50 4.73 14.02
N GLU A 59 -8.63 4.06 14.22
CA GLU A 59 -8.65 2.63 14.56
C GLU A 59 -8.23 1.77 13.36
N ALA A 60 -8.73 2.07 12.15
CA ALA A 60 -8.37 1.36 10.93
C ALA A 60 -6.85 1.42 10.67
N LEU A 61 -6.26 2.62 10.73
CA LEU A 61 -4.82 2.82 10.57
C LEU A 61 -4.01 2.03 11.61
N ARG A 62 -4.44 2.05 12.88
CA ARG A 62 -3.76 1.32 13.96
C ARG A 62 -3.88 -0.19 13.81
N ILE A 63 -5.03 -0.71 13.39
CA ILE A 63 -5.24 -2.14 13.14
C ILE A 63 -4.35 -2.61 11.98
N MET A 64 -4.32 -1.86 10.88
CA MET A 64 -3.46 -2.15 9.72
C MET A 64 -1.99 -2.18 10.12
N ARG A 65 -1.51 -1.14 10.81
CA ARG A 65 -0.13 -1.06 11.29
C ARG A 65 0.21 -2.17 12.29
N ALA A 66 -0.69 -2.47 13.23
CA ALA A 66 -0.53 -3.56 14.17
C ALA A 66 -0.53 -4.93 13.48
N SER A 67 -1.15 -5.04 12.31
CA SER A 67 -1.13 -6.24 11.49
C SER A 67 0.11 -6.36 10.60
N GLY A 68 0.98 -5.34 10.57
CA GLY A 68 2.17 -5.32 9.70
C GLY A 68 1.92 -4.80 8.27
N ALA A 69 0.71 -4.29 7.99
CA ALA A 69 0.38 -3.70 6.70
C ALA A 69 0.74 -2.20 6.66
N SER A 70 1.05 -1.70 5.47
CA SER A 70 1.24 -0.27 5.17
C SER A 70 -0.12 0.45 5.10
N PRO A 71 -0.48 1.26 6.10
CA PRO A 71 -1.87 1.67 6.29
C PRO A 71 -2.36 2.72 5.28
N HIS A 72 -1.51 3.62 4.79
CA HIS A 72 -1.97 4.71 3.91
C HIS A 72 -2.15 4.24 2.46
N ALA A 73 -1.21 3.46 1.93
CA ALA A 73 -1.26 2.80 0.63
C ALA A 73 -2.51 1.96 0.48
N HIS A 74 -2.77 1.09 1.46
CA HIS A 74 -3.93 0.21 1.38
C HIS A 74 -5.24 0.96 1.51
N LEU A 75 -5.31 2.03 2.31
CA LEU A 75 -6.51 2.88 2.32
C LEU A 75 -6.69 3.64 1.01
N ILE A 76 -5.62 4.15 0.38
CA ILE A 76 -5.69 4.78 -0.94
C ILE A 76 -6.12 3.76 -1.99
N LEU A 77 -5.51 2.57 -2.00
CA LEU A 77 -5.84 1.49 -2.92
C LEU A 77 -7.28 1.03 -2.73
N PHE A 78 -7.73 0.87 -1.49
CA PHE A 78 -9.11 0.61 -1.13
C PHE A 78 -10.08 1.67 -1.69
N LEU A 79 -9.78 2.96 -1.47
CA LEU A 79 -10.62 4.07 -1.93
C LEU A 79 -10.67 4.20 -3.46
N VAL A 80 -9.59 3.84 -4.15
CA VAL A 80 -9.45 4.05 -5.60
C VAL A 80 -9.80 2.80 -6.43
N ALA A 81 -9.55 1.61 -5.89
CA ALA A 81 -9.67 0.33 -6.60
C ALA A 81 -10.64 -0.68 -5.96
N GLY A 82 -11.18 -0.38 -4.77
CA GLY A 82 -12.12 -1.25 -4.05
C GLY A 82 -11.44 -2.30 -3.16
N GLY A 83 -12.27 -3.03 -2.40
CA GLY A 83 -11.83 -4.01 -1.39
C GLY A 83 -10.98 -5.17 -1.93
N GLU A 84 -11.44 -5.84 -3.01
CA GLU A 84 -10.79 -7.07 -3.52
C GLU A 84 -9.33 -6.85 -3.94
N ARG A 85 -9.05 -5.80 -4.71
CA ARG A 85 -7.67 -5.51 -5.15
C ARG A 85 -6.78 -5.05 -4.00
N SER A 86 -7.36 -4.41 -2.98
CA SER A 86 -6.61 -4.02 -1.79
C SER A 86 -6.23 -5.22 -0.94
N SER A 87 -7.02 -6.31 -0.93
CA SER A 87 -6.66 -7.51 -0.17
C SER A 87 -5.55 -8.33 -0.82
N ASP A 88 -5.50 -8.38 -2.16
CA ASP A 88 -4.51 -9.19 -2.89
C ASP A 88 -3.07 -8.74 -2.64
N TRP A 89 -2.86 -7.45 -2.41
CA TRP A 89 -1.52 -6.89 -2.21
C TRP A 89 -1.10 -6.87 -0.74
N LEU A 90 -1.97 -7.24 0.19
CA LEU A 90 -1.64 -7.25 1.63
C LEU A 90 -0.38 -8.08 1.90
N HIS A 91 0.52 -7.50 2.69
CA HIS A 91 1.77 -8.14 3.14
C HIS A 91 2.71 -8.60 2.02
N THR A 92 2.72 -7.87 0.90
CA THR A 92 3.67 -8.08 -0.20
C THR A 92 4.62 -6.87 -0.35
N ASP A 93 5.76 -7.05 -1.01
CA ASP A 93 6.73 -5.96 -1.24
C ASP A 93 6.15 -4.84 -2.11
N ILE A 94 5.26 -5.18 -3.05
CA ILE A 94 4.58 -4.18 -3.88
C ILE A 94 3.73 -3.22 -3.04
N SER A 95 3.20 -3.68 -1.89
CA SER A 95 2.47 -2.81 -0.97
C SER A 95 3.34 -1.83 -0.20
N LEU A 96 4.54 -2.26 0.20
CA LEU A 96 5.53 -1.36 0.82
C LEU A 96 5.98 -0.31 -0.20
N PHE A 97 6.33 -0.77 -1.40
CA PHE A 97 6.72 0.09 -2.51
C PHE A 97 5.62 1.11 -2.86
N PHE A 98 4.36 0.67 -2.91
CA PHE A 98 3.24 1.55 -3.24
C PHE A 98 3.01 2.63 -2.16
N GLU A 99 3.20 2.31 -0.87
CA GLU A 99 3.16 3.30 0.22
C GLU A 99 4.21 4.38 0.04
N GLU A 100 5.47 3.98 -0.12
CA GLU A 100 6.57 4.93 -0.27
C GLU A 100 6.39 5.77 -1.53
N LEU A 101 6.05 5.13 -2.66
CA LEU A 101 5.82 5.82 -3.92
C LEU A 101 4.73 6.89 -3.78
N PHE A 102 3.58 6.59 -3.19
CA PHE A 102 2.48 7.54 -3.09
C PHE A 102 2.68 8.61 -2.01
N CYS A 103 3.49 8.34 -0.99
CA CYS A 103 3.93 9.35 -0.04
C CYS A 103 4.89 10.37 -0.70
N GLU A 104 5.80 9.92 -1.56
CA GLU A 104 6.82 10.76 -2.19
C GLU A 104 6.35 11.44 -3.49
N LEU A 105 5.40 10.83 -4.21
CA LEU A 105 4.96 11.27 -5.53
C LEU A 105 4.45 12.73 -5.57
N PRO A 106 3.63 13.22 -4.62
CA PRO A 106 3.19 14.62 -4.63
C PRO A 106 4.35 15.61 -4.63
N SER A 107 5.32 15.43 -3.73
CA SER A 107 6.53 16.25 -3.64
C SER A 107 7.36 16.17 -4.91
N ALA A 108 7.50 14.98 -5.50
CA ALA A 108 8.20 14.79 -6.76
C ALA A 108 7.51 15.50 -7.93
N LEU A 109 6.18 15.44 -8.01
CA LEU A 109 5.39 16.12 -9.04
C LEU A 109 5.51 17.63 -8.94
N GLU A 110 5.38 18.20 -7.74
CA GLU A 110 5.56 19.64 -7.52
C GLU A 110 6.95 20.10 -7.94
N ARG A 111 7.99 19.35 -7.58
CA ARG A 111 9.38 19.66 -7.92
C ARG A 111 9.65 19.59 -9.42
N ILE A 112 9.10 18.59 -10.11
CA ILE A 112 9.39 18.34 -11.53
C ILE A 112 8.52 19.20 -12.45
N LEU A 113 7.22 19.32 -12.15
CA LEU A 113 6.27 20.07 -12.98
C LEU A 113 6.29 21.56 -12.66
N GLY A 114 6.62 21.94 -11.42
CA GLY A 114 6.57 23.33 -10.96
C GLY A 114 5.23 23.97 -11.30
N ASN A 115 5.28 25.11 -12.00
CA ASN A 115 4.08 25.85 -12.39
C ASN A 115 3.13 25.07 -13.32
N GLN A 116 3.63 24.06 -14.06
CA GLN A 116 2.81 23.25 -14.98
C GLN A 116 1.85 22.31 -14.26
N ILE A 117 1.96 22.15 -12.93
CA ILE A 117 1.05 21.29 -12.15
C ILE A 117 -0.42 21.72 -12.30
N GLN A 118 -0.66 23.02 -12.49
CA GLN A 118 -2.01 23.58 -12.69
C GLN A 118 -2.58 23.27 -14.08
N ASP A 119 -1.73 22.89 -15.04
CA ASP A 119 -2.14 22.59 -16.41
C ASP A 119 -2.52 21.13 -16.62
N VAL A 120 -2.24 20.25 -15.64
CA VAL A 120 -2.54 18.82 -15.70
C VAL A 120 -4.04 18.59 -15.91
N LYS A 121 -4.39 17.84 -16.98
CA LYS A 121 -5.79 17.55 -17.32
C LYS A 121 -6.19 16.13 -16.90
N PRO A 122 -7.37 15.93 -16.25
CA PRO A 122 -7.82 14.61 -15.81
C PRO A 122 -7.87 13.55 -16.93
N ARG A 123 -8.20 13.95 -18.16
CA ARG A 123 -8.26 13.04 -19.33
C ARG A 123 -6.91 12.36 -19.66
N TRP A 124 -5.79 12.89 -19.18
CA TRP A 124 -4.47 12.29 -19.39
C TRP A 124 -4.17 11.14 -18.43
N ALA A 125 -4.90 11.01 -17.32
CA ALA A 125 -4.59 10.09 -16.23
C ALA A 125 -4.37 8.65 -16.70
N LYS A 126 -5.24 8.11 -17.55
CA LYS A 126 -5.11 6.72 -18.05
C LYS A 126 -3.83 6.51 -18.85
N GLY A 127 -3.52 7.43 -19.77
CA GLY A 127 -2.31 7.35 -20.59
C GLY A 127 -1.03 7.54 -19.77
N THR A 128 -1.07 8.47 -18.81
CA THR A 128 0.03 8.71 -17.87
C THR A 128 0.27 7.49 -16.98
N ALA A 129 -0.77 6.85 -16.44
CA ALA A 129 -0.64 5.63 -15.64
C ALA A 129 0.03 4.50 -16.43
N GLN A 130 -0.36 4.27 -17.69
CA GLN A 130 0.30 3.27 -18.55
C GLN A 130 1.76 3.63 -18.89
N ARG A 131 2.09 4.92 -18.96
CA ARG A 131 3.47 5.36 -19.16
C ARG A 131 4.29 5.16 -17.88
N LEU A 132 3.74 5.52 -16.72
CA LEU A 132 4.38 5.29 -15.42
C LEU A 132 4.65 3.81 -15.18
N ALA A 133 3.68 2.93 -15.49
CA ALA A 133 3.86 1.48 -15.35
C ALA A 133 5.03 0.95 -16.22
N ARG A 134 5.14 1.43 -17.47
CA ARG A 134 6.26 1.07 -18.36
C ARG A 134 7.59 1.60 -17.86
N LEU A 135 7.65 2.88 -17.48
CA LEU A 135 8.85 3.49 -16.91
C LEU A 135 9.30 2.76 -15.64
N LEU A 136 8.37 2.33 -14.80
CA LEU A 136 8.67 1.55 -13.61
C LEU A 136 9.23 0.17 -13.97
N SER A 137 8.64 -0.52 -14.95
CA SER A 137 9.17 -1.80 -15.46
C SER A 137 10.60 -1.64 -15.96
N ASP A 138 10.84 -0.67 -16.84
CA ASP A 138 12.16 -0.40 -17.40
C ASP A 138 13.18 -0.06 -16.30
N HIS A 139 12.75 0.68 -15.27
CA HIS A 139 13.60 1.06 -14.14
C HIS A 139 13.93 -0.12 -13.24
N ILE A 140 12.98 -1.01 -12.96
CA ILE A 140 13.22 -2.23 -12.19
C ILE A 140 14.24 -3.12 -12.92
N GLU A 141 14.07 -3.34 -14.22
CA GLU A 141 15.04 -4.09 -15.04
C GLU A 141 16.43 -3.44 -15.05
N GLU A 142 16.52 -2.11 -14.96
CA GLU A 142 17.78 -1.40 -14.82
C GLU A 142 18.40 -1.60 -13.43
N LEU A 143 17.61 -1.51 -12.35
CA LEU A 143 18.06 -1.71 -10.98
C LEU A 143 18.55 -3.15 -10.76
N GLU A 144 17.79 -4.15 -11.21
CA GLU A 144 18.17 -5.56 -11.12
C GLU A 144 19.51 -5.83 -11.83
N ARG A 145 19.71 -5.26 -13.03
CA ARG A 145 21.00 -5.37 -13.74
C ARG A 145 22.15 -4.73 -12.97
N LYS A 146 21.92 -3.59 -12.31
CA LYS A 146 22.95 -2.93 -11.49
C LYS A 146 23.27 -3.73 -10.24
N ASP A 147 22.26 -4.31 -9.59
CA ASP A 147 22.44 -5.14 -8.40
C ASP A 147 23.29 -6.38 -8.70
N VAL A 148 23.05 -7.05 -9.84
CA VAL A 148 23.89 -8.15 -10.31
C VAL A 148 25.34 -7.69 -10.52
N LEU A 149 25.52 -6.55 -11.20
CA LEU A 149 26.85 -6.02 -11.50
C LEU A 149 27.63 -5.64 -10.23
N LEU A 150 26.95 -5.08 -9.23
CA LEU A 150 27.54 -4.75 -7.93
C LEU A 150 27.87 -6.03 -7.15
N GLY A 151 26.98 -7.01 -7.13
CA GLY A 151 27.23 -8.32 -6.52
C GLY A 151 28.48 -9.00 -7.08
N ASP A 152 28.67 -8.96 -8.40
CA ASP A 152 29.84 -9.51 -9.08
C ASP A 152 31.14 -8.77 -8.72
N ILE A 153 31.09 -7.44 -8.56
CA ILE A 153 32.25 -6.64 -8.13
C ILE A 153 32.68 -7.01 -6.70
N TYR A 154 31.72 -7.17 -5.79
CA TYR A 154 32.01 -7.56 -4.41
C TYR A 154 32.53 -9.01 -4.33
N ALA A 155 31.91 -9.96 -5.04
CA ALA A 155 32.37 -11.36 -5.08
C ALA A 155 33.78 -11.49 -5.71
N GLY A 156 34.07 -10.72 -6.76
CA GLY A 156 35.41 -10.68 -7.37
C GLY A 156 36.47 -10.01 -6.49
N SER A 157 36.07 -9.14 -5.54
CA SER A 157 36.99 -8.50 -4.60
C SER A 157 37.38 -9.40 -3.43
N GLU A 158 36.47 -10.25 -2.95
CA GLU A 158 36.74 -11.25 -1.90
C GLU A 158 37.67 -12.35 -2.40
N SER A 159 37.44 -12.87 -3.61
CA SER A 159 38.30 -13.90 -4.22
C SER A 159 39.75 -13.43 -4.48
N ARG A 160 40.01 -12.13 -4.45
CA ARG A 160 41.32 -11.52 -4.71
C ARG A 160 42.06 -11.10 -3.43
N ALA A 161 41.37 -11.11 -2.29
CA ALA A 161 41.95 -10.86 -0.97
C ALA A 161 42.50 -12.16 -0.32
N ASP A 162 42.05 -13.33 -0.79
CA ASP A 162 42.47 -14.65 -0.31
C ASP A 162 43.56 -15.32 -1.17
N ALA A 163 44.20 -14.58 -2.09
CA ALA A 163 45.30 -15.04 -2.96
C ALA A 163 46.58 -14.21 -2.77
#